data_AF-A0A965CUI4-F1
#
_entry.id   AF-A0A965CUI4-F1
#
_cell.length_a   1.000
_cell.length_b   1.000
_cell.length_c   1.000
_cell.angle_alpha   90.00
_cell.angle_beta   90.00
_cell.angle_gamma   90.00
#
_symmetry.space_group_name_H-M   'P 1'
#
loop_
_entity.id
_entity.type
_entity.pdbx_description
1 polymer ?
#
loop_
_entity_poly.entity_id
_entity_poly.type
_entity_poly.pdbx_seq_one_letter_code
_entity_poly.pdbx_strand_id
1 'polypeptide(L)'
;MRYPGIKDAYHSFDEISNIRTAFWVISKSENSWGMLLGNSSGHSFHFGHDNSIFHHQYSSSAVRDGILSINGNDVDGTNTPFPSELSIISLQLSGEAKASNFSMDRGINGRFFKGDLGELILFDQALNQAETKAVESYLHRKWNLPLAYNPVLPPFSVSEDGVVSANRSFDYEELSQYPLRVKATDTTGRSFVETFHIAIQDVIEDLDQDGIQDAYDIDIDGDGSINDFEISYGTDPRDPASVNRSPSQLRLENQKSVVENTPASFVIGQFQADDADNDALSYSVSGNNFTIEQNGTVRTARSFDYEQEPTVTVTLVATDPRGASNSAVFSIEVLDLPNDLDEDGLADSVDPDRDGDGMSNSEELANHSDPDDSASIN
;
A
#
# COMPACT_ATOMS: atom_id res chain seq x y z
N MET A 1 -38.68 -4.93 10.13
CA MET A 1 -39.53 -6.10 10.43
C MET A 1 -38.94 -6.83 11.63
N ARG A 2 -39.77 -7.14 12.64
CA ARG A 2 -39.34 -7.85 13.84
C ARG A 2 -39.46 -9.35 13.66
N TYR A 3 -38.38 -10.08 13.93
CA TYR A 3 -38.34 -11.54 13.90
C TYR A 3 -38.32 -12.09 15.33
N PRO A 4 -39.28 -12.94 15.70
CA PRO A 4 -39.41 -13.50 17.06
C PRO A 4 -38.45 -14.67 17.38
N GLY A 5 -37.73 -15.24 16.40
CA GLY A 5 -36.89 -16.41 16.63
C GLY A 5 -37.65 -17.73 16.85
N ILE A 6 -38.90 -17.80 16.41
CA ILE A 6 -39.72 -19.02 16.50
C ILE A 6 -39.86 -19.68 15.13
N LYS A 7 -40.33 -20.93 15.15
CA LYS A 7 -40.61 -21.71 13.95
C LYS A 7 -41.51 -20.94 12.98
N ASP A 8 -41.22 -21.08 11.69
CA ASP A 8 -41.95 -20.47 10.57
C ASP A 8 -41.85 -18.92 10.48
N ALA A 9 -41.07 -18.28 11.35
CA ALA A 9 -40.74 -16.85 11.25
C ALA A 9 -39.53 -16.63 10.32
N TYR A 10 -39.76 -16.79 9.02
CA TYR A 10 -38.75 -16.60 7.97
C TYR A 10 -39.38 -16.10 6.67
N HIS A 11 -38.56 -15.58 5.76
CA HIS A 11 -38.98 -15.28 4.38
C HIS A 11 -38.24 -16.21 3.44
N SER A 12 -38.98 -16.92 2.58
CA SER A 12 -38.39 -17.67 1.46
C SER A 12 -38.40 -16.86 0.18
N PHE A 13 -37.44 -17.16 -0.67
CA PHE A 13 -37.34 -16.67 -2.05
C PHE A 13 -36.73 -17.77 -2.92
N ASP A 14 -36.83 -17.62 -4.24
CA ASP A 14 -36.17 -18.52 -5.19
C ASP A 14 -34.67 -18.54 -4.93
N GLU A 15 -34.04 -19.72 -5.01
CA GLU A 15 -32.62 -19.85 -4.68
C GLU A 15 -31.78 -18.94 -5.58
N ILE A 16 -31.04 -18.02 -4.96
CA ILE A 16 -30.01 -17.21 -5.60
C ILE A 16 -28.71 -17.97 -5.38
N SER A 17 -28.06 -18.42 -6.46
CA SER A 17 -26.91 -19.33 -6.39
C SER A 17 -25.55 -18.64 -6.48
N ASN A 18 -25.54 -17.37 -6.90
CA ASN A 18 -24.35 -16.60 -7.28
C ASN A 18 -24.24 -15.29 -6.50
N ILE A 19 -24.60 -15.27 -5.21
CA ILE A 19 -24.47 -14.05 -4.38
C ILE A 19 -22.99 -13.70 -4.25
N ARG A 20 -22.64 -12.45 -4.54
CA ARG A 20 -21.28 -11.91 -4.46
C ARG A 20 -21.15 -10.70 -3.56
N THR A 21 -22.21 -9.92 -3.37
CA THR A 21 -22.25 -8.87 -2.34
C THR A 21 -23.63 -8.83 -1.68
N ALA A 22 -23.66 -8.61 -0.36
CA ALA A 22 -24.90 -8.52 0.41
C ALA A 22 -24.85 -7.38 1.41
N PHE A 23 -25.99 -6.71 1.60
CA PHE A 23 -26.18 -5.66 2.58
C PHE A 23 -27.38 -5.98 3.46
N TRP A 24 -27.24 -5.71 4.75
CA TRP A 24 -28.32 -5.79 5.72
C TRP A 24 -28.38 -4.51 6.52
N VAL A 25 -29.59 -4.04 6.79
CA VAL A 25 -29.88 -3.17 7.93
C VAL A 25 -30.50 -4.06 8.99
N ILE A 26 -29.75 -4.40 10.05
CA ILE A 26 -30.11 -5.50 10.93
C ILE A 26 -29.63 -5.29 12.37
N SER A 27 -30.38 -5.83 13.32
CA SER A 27 -29.97 -6.00 14.72
C SER A 27 -30.33 -7.39 15.21
N LYS A 28 -29.47 -7.98 16.04
CA LYS A 28 -29.69 -9.30 16.63
C LYS A 28 -30.05 -9.17 18.10
N SER A 29 -31.13 -9.83 18.50
CA SER A 29 -31.49 -9.99 19.91
C SER A 29 -30.77 -11.19 20.54
N GLU A 30 -30.69 -11.18 21.87
CA GLU A 30 -30.19 -12.33 22.62
C GLU A 30 -30.93 -13.62 22.28
N ASN A 31 -30.21 -14.74 22.33
CA ASN A 31 -30.71 -16.08 22.02
C ASN A 31 -31.30 -16.19 20.59
N SER A 32 -30.66 -15.54 19.62
CA SER A 32 -30.95 -15.68 18.19
C SER A 32 -30.07 -16.76 17.56
N TRP A 33 -30.71 -17.78 16.98
CA TRP A 33 -30.08 -19.03 16.54
C TRP A 33 -30.28 -19.31 15.04
N GLY A 34 -30.72 -18.32 14.28
CA GLY A 34 -30.98 -18.43 12.83
C GLY A 34 -29.76 -18.22 11.95
N MET A 35 -30.00 -17.69 10.76
CA MET A 35 -28.97 -17.29 9.80
C MET A 35 -29.24 -15.88 9.23
N LEU A 36 -28.18 -15.16 8.85
CA LEU A 36 -28.27 -13.91 8.08
C LEU A 36 -28.90 -14.16 6.71
N LEU A 37 -28.51 -15.28 6.08
CA LEU A 37 -29.12 -15.85 4.88
C LEU A 37 -29.10 -17.37 5.01
N GLY A 38 -30.29 -17.96 4.97
CA GLY A 38 -30.49 -19.39 5.08
C GLY A 38 -30.56 -20.08 3.71
N ASN A 39 -30.35 -21.38 3.74
CA ASN A 39 -30.59 -22.28 2.62
C ASN A 39 -31.21 -23.58 3.16
N SER A 40 -31.96 -24.30 2.32
CA SER A 40 -32.59 -25.57 2.71
C SER A 40 -31.58 -26.69 2.97
N SER A 41 -30.36 -26.59 2.43
CA SER A 41 -29.29 -27.59 2.58
C SER A 41 -27.92 -27.01 2.96
N GLY A 42 -27.67 -25.75 2.58
CA GLY A 42 -26.41 -25.04 2.84
C GLY A 42 -26.37 -24.31 4.18
N HIS A 43 -25.17 -23.83 4.54
CA HIS A 43 -24.90 -23.14 5.80
C HIS A 43 -23.85 -22.01 5.63
N SER A 44 -23.76 -21.42 4.43
CA SER A 44 -22.71 -20.46 4.06
C SER A 44 -22.63 -19.24 5.00
N PHE A 45 -23.76 -18.75 5.50
CA PHE A 45 -23.87 -17.57 6.38
C PHE A 45 -24.22 -17.94 7.83
N HIS A 46 -23.63 -19.02 8.35
CA HIS A 46 -23.95 -19.54 9.69
C HIS A 46 -23.39 -18.65 10.81
N PHE A 47 -24.20 -18.32 11.83
CA PHE A 47 -23.72 -17.53 12.98
C PHE A 47 -22.67 -18.24 13.82
N GLY A 48 -21.75 -17.47 14.40
CA GLY A 48 -20.91 -17.96 15.48
C GLY A 48 -21.74 -18.25 16.73
N HIS A 49 -21.40 -19.34 17.42
CA HIS A 49 -22.05 -19.70 18.69
C HIS A 49 -21.63 -18.77 19.85
N ASP A 50 -20.53 -18.06 19.67
CA ASP A 50 -19.94 -17.06 20.56
C ASP A 50 -20.46 -15.63 20.32
N ASN A 51 -21.60 -15.52 19.62
CA ASN A 51 -22.20 -14.26 19.19
C ASN A 51 -21.41 -13.50 18.10
N SER A 52 -20.37 -14.10 17.51
CA SER A 52 -19.74 -13.54 16.32
C SER A 52 -20.69 -13.57 15.10
N ILE A 53 -20.42 -12.71 14.11
CA ILE A 53 -21.23 -12.61 12.89
C ILE A 53 -21.19 -13.91 12.09
N PHE A 54 -20.02 -14.55 11.97
CA PHE A 54 -19.84 -15.77 11.20
C PHE A 54 -19.15 -16.86 12.02
N HIS A 55 -19.64 -18.09 11.89
CA HIS A 55 -19.00 -19.25 12.48
C HIS A 55 -17.67 -19.57 11.78
N HIS A 56 -16.57 -19.64 12.55
CA HIS A 56 -15.22 -19.93 12.05
C HIS A 56 -15.11 -21.24 11.23
N GLN A 57 -15.82 -22.31 11.63
CA GLN A 57 -15.88 -23.58 10.86
C GLN A 57 -17.01 -23.67 9.82
N TYR A 58 -18.24 -23.30 10.19
CA TYR A 58 -19.44 -23.61 9.39
C TYR A 58 -19.79 -22.55 8.35
N SER A 59 -19.45 -21.27 8.53
CA SER A 59 -19.62 -20.31 7.43
C SER A 59 -18.67 -20.69 6.29
N SER A 60 -19.05 -20.49 5.03
CA SER A 60 -18.16 -20.82 3.92
C SER A 60 -16.93 -19.91 3.88
N SER A 61 -15.81 -20.38 3.31
CA SER A 61 -14.63 -19.53 3.06
C SER A 61 -14.97 -18.28 2.26
N ALA A 62 -15.86 -18.38 1.26
CA ALA A 62 -16.37 -17.23 0.50
C ALA A 62 -16.94 -16.09 1.37
N VAL A 63 -17.49 -16.43 2.54
CA VAL A 63 -18.09 -15.48 3.50
C VAL A 63 -17.05 -15.02 4.52
N ARG A 64 -16.25 -15.95 5.08
CA ARG A 64 -15.26 -15.63 6.11
C ARG A 64 -14.07 -14.83 5.58
N ASP A 65 -13.66 -15.12 4.35
CA ASP A 65 -12.50 -14.51 3.71
C ASP A 65 -12.93 -13.28 2.85
N GLY A 66 -14.21 -12.91 2.91
CA GLY A 66 -14.75 -11.71 2.27
C GLY A 66 -14.49 -10.43 3.07
N ILE A 67 -14.76 -9.28 2.46
CA ILE A 67 -14.66 -7.97 3.10
C ILE A 67 -15.99 -7.68 3.79
N LEU A 68 -15.97 -7.67 5.12
CA LEU A 68 -17.14 -7.40 5.97
C LEU A 68 -16.97 -6.04 6.65
N SER A 69 -18.01 -5.21 6.59
CA SER A 69 -18.08 -3.96 7.33
C SER A 69 -19.30 -3.88 8.24
N ILE A 70 -19.18 -3.12 9.34
CA ILE A 70 -20.31 -2.65 10.15
C ILE A 70 -20.27 -1.12 10.19
N ASN A 71 -21.35 -0.49 9.73
CA ASN A 71 -21.48 0.97 9.65
C ASN A 71 -20.26 1.62 8.94
N GLY A 72 -19.73 0.94 7.91
CA GLY A 72 -18.58 1.39 7.13
C GLY A 72 -17.19 1.15 7.75
N ASN A 73 -17.09 0.46 8.90
CA ASN A 73 -15.81 0.01 9.44
C ASN A 73 -15.58 -1.45 9.08
N ASP A 74 -14.43 -1.77 8.47
CA ASP A 74 -14.04 -3.15 8.19
C ASP A 74 -13.81 -3.92 9.48
N VAL A 75 -14.31 -5.15 9.54
CA VAL A 75 -14.28 -6.00 10.74
C VAL A 75 -14.04 -7.46 10.37
N ASP A 76 -13.45 -8.22 11.30
CA ASP A 76 -13.38 -9.69 11.19
C ASP A 76 -14.68 -10.31 11.69
N GLY A 77 -15.47 -10.88 10.78
CA GLY A 77 -16.78 -11.47 11.11
C GLY A 77 -16.73 -12.67 12.04
N THR A 78 -15.58 -13.34 12.16
CA THR A 78 -15.42 -14.50 13.06
C THR A 78 -15.05 -14.11 14.49
N ASN A 79 -14.62 -12.87 14.70
CA ASN A 79 -14.20 -12.34 16.01
C ASN A 79 -15.02 -11.12 16.46
N THR A 80 -15.87 -10.57 15.58
CA THR A 80 -16.68 -9.38 15.86
C THR A 80 -18.08 -9.77 16.33
N PRO A 81 -18.53 -9.29 17.51
CA PRO A 81 -19.88 -9.53 17.99
C PRO A 81 -20.96 -8.98 17.05
N PHE A 82 -22.07 -9.71 16.92
CA PHE A 82 -23.22 -9.26 16.15
C PHE A 82 -23.84 -7.99 16.77
N PRO A 83 -24.16 -6.95 15.97
CA PRO A 83 -24.81 -5.75 16.48
C PRO A 83 -26.14 -6.02 17.19
N SER A 84 -26.30 -5.50 18.41
CA SER A 84 -27.56 -5.55 19.16
C SER A 84 -28.51 -4.41 18.80
N GLU A 85 -27.97 -3.34 18.22
CA GLU A 85 -28.70 -2.19 17.69
C GLU A 85 -28.73 -2.22 16.16
N LEU A 86 -29.73 -1.56 15.56
CA LEU A 86 -29.90 -1.54 14.11
C LEU A 86 -28.65 -0.94 13.47
N SER A 87 -27.98 -1.72 12.62
CA SER A 87 -26.71 -1.35 12.00
C SER A 87 -26.70 -1.76 10.54
N ILE A 88 -25.87 -1.09 9.75
CA ILE A 88 -25.56 -1.50 8.38
C ILE A 88 -24.47 -2.56 8.46
N ILE A 89 -24.72 -3.73 7.88
CA ILE A 89 -23.70 -4.75 7.63
C ILE A 89 -23.57 -4.87 6.12
N SER A 90 -22.35 -4.73 5.59
CA SER A 90 -22.06 -5.03 4.19
C SER A 90 -21.04 -6.16 4.10
N LEU A 91 -21.21 -7.05 3.14
CA LEU A 91 -20.29 -8.16 2.88
C LEU A 91 -20.07 -8.28 1.38
N GLN A 92 -18.83 -8.04 0.93
CA GLN A 92 -18.35 -8.49 -0.38
C GLN A 92 -17.71 -9.86 -0.21
N LEU A 93 -18.23 -10.89 -0.87
CA LEU A 93 -17.76 -12.25 -0.75
C LEU A 93 -16.51 -12.48 -1.62
N SER A 94 -15.56 -13.28 -1.11
CA SER A 94 -14.37 -13.70 -1.87
C SER A 94 -14.68 -14.77 -2.92
N GLY A 95 -15.87 -15.37 -2.86
CA GLY A 95 -16.40 -16.32 -3.83
C GLY A 95 -17.94 -16.28 -3.86
N GLU A 96 -18.57 -17.26 -4.51
CA GLU A 96 -20.03 -17.33 -4.58
C GLU A 96 -20.64 -18.00 -3.35
N ALA A 97 -21.81 -17.53 -2.95
CA ALA A 97 -22.66 -18.22 -1.99
C ALA A 97 -24.10 -18.27 -2.47
N LYS A 98 -24.85 -19.23 -1.91
CA LYS A 98 -26.26 -19.43 -2.22
C LYS A 98 -27.16 -19.22 -1.02
N ALA A 99 -28.35 -18.69 -1.25
CA ALA A 99 -29.39 -18.53 -0.24
C ALA A 99 -30.78 -18.68 -0.86
N SER A 100 -31.74 -19.13 -0.06
CA SER A 100 -33.14 -19.24 -0.44
C SER A 100 -34.11 -18.77 0.65
N ASN A 101 -33.58 -18.29 1.77
CA ASN A 101 -34.38 -17.65 2.79
C ASN A 101 -33.57 -16.65 3.62
N PHE A 102 -34.27 -15.80 4.36
CA PHE A 102 -33.75 -15.07 5.51
C PHE A 102 -34.31 -15.73 6.78
N SER A 103 -33.48 -15.87 7.83
CA SER A 103 -33.80 -16.39 9.19
C SER A 103 -33.51 -17.87 9.45
N MET A 104 -33.93 -18.80 8.60
CA MET A 104 -34.00 -20.24 8.94
C MET A 104 -32.72 -21.01 8.58
N ASP A 105 -32.16 -21.76 9.53
CA ASP A 105 -31.08 -22.73 9.29
C ASP A 105 -31.65 -24.10 8.87
N ARG A 106 -31.64 -24.41 7.57
CA ARG A 106 -31.92 -25.76 6.99
C ARG A 106 -33.19 -26.46 7.50
N GLY A 107 -34.19 -25.71 8.00
CA GLY A 107 -35.40 -26.28 8.60
C GLY A 107 -35.22 -26.91 9.97
N ILE A 108 -34.11 -26.64 10.68
CA ILE A 108 -33.83 -27.17 12.01
C ILE A 108 -34.69 -26.43 13.04
N ASN A 109 -35.46 -27.18 13.85
CA ASN A 109 -36.29 -26.61 14.90
C ASN A 109 -35.45 -25.80 15.90
N GLY A 110 -35.91 -24.59 16.22
CA GLY A 110 -35.24 -23.67 17.16
C GLY A 110 -34.11 -22.84 16.55
N ARG A 111 -33.80 -22.99 15.26
CA ARG A 111 -32.75 -22.21 14.57
C ARG A 111 -33.33 -21.17 13.63
N PHE A 112 -33.92 -20.13 14.24
CA PHE A 112 -34.54 -19.01 13.56
C PHE A 112 -33.98 -17.70 14.09
N PHE A 113 -33.89 -16.70 13.21
CA PHE A 113 -33.35 -15.40 13.57
C PHE A 113 -34.32 -14.68 14.50
N LYS A 114 -33.76 -14.07 15.55
CA LYS A 114 -34.45 -13.19 16.48
C LYS A 114 -33.78 -11.82 16.47
N GLY A 115 -34.53 -10.79 16.15
CA GLY A 115 -33.98 -9.45 15.95
C GLY A 115 -34.84 -8.61 15.03
N ASP A 116 -34.28 -7.52 14.53
CA ASP A 116 -34.94 -6.65 13.54
C ASP A 116 -34.18 -6.67 12.23
N LEU A 117 -34.90 -6.85 11.12
CA LEU A 117 -34.39 -6.63 9.77
C LEU A 117 -35.09 -5.41 9.18
N GLY A 118 -34.34 -4.35 8.91
CA GLY A 118 -34.79 -3.18 8.16
C GLY A 118 -34.86 -3.47 6.66
N GLU A 119 -33.72 -3.81 6.06
CA GLU A 119 -33.56 -3.97 4.61
C GLU A 119 -32.50 -5.03 4.29
N LEU A 120 -32.68 -5.73 3.18
CA LEU A 120 -31.76 -6.73 2.65
C LEU A 120 -31.59 -6.48 1.15
N ILE A 121 -30.35 -6.32 0.69
CA ILE A 121 -30.02 -6.12 -0.72
C ILE A 121 -28.95 -7.14 -1.10
N LEU A 122 -29.14 -7.84 -2.21
CA LEU A 122 -28.24 -8.88 -2.71
C LEU A 122 -27.83 -8.54 -4.14
N PHE A 123 -26.54 -8.69 -4.42
CA PHE A 123 -25.94 -8.53 -5.74
C PHE A 123 -25.27 -9.84 -6.15
N ASP A 124 -25.37 -10.16 -7.43
CA ASP A 124 -24.62 -11.23 -8.08
C ASP A 124 -23.24 -10.79 -8.59
N GLN A 125 -22.91 -9.51 -8.39
CA GLN A 125 -21.60 -8.92 -8.68
C GLN A 125 -20.86 -8.60 -7.38
N ALA A 126 -19.54 -8.74 -7.42
CA ALA A 126 -18.67 -8.31 -6.33
C ALA A 126 -18.46 -6.79 -6.47
N LEU A 127 -19.25 -6.00 -5.74
CA LEU A 127 -19.18 -4.54 -5.81
C LEU A 127 -17.82 -4.02 -5.33
N ASN A 128 -17.25 -3.06 -6.05
CA ASN A 128 -16.03 -2.39 -5.62
C ASN A 128 -16.28 -1.47 -4.40
N GLN A 129 -15.22 -0.82 -3.89
CA GLN A 129 -15.34 0.02 -2.69
C GLN A 129 -16.26 1.23 -2.90
N ALA A 130 -16.20 1.90 -4.06
CA ALA A 130 -17.03 3.06 -4.34
C ALA A 130 -18.51 2.68 -4.45
N GLU A 131 -18.81 1.58 -5.14
CA GLU A 131 -20.16 1.02 -5.26
C GLU A 131 -20.71 0.59 -3.90
N THR A 132 -19.91 -0.08 -3.08
CA THR A 132 -20.29 -0.50 -1.73
C THR A 132 -20.62 0.72 -0.86
N LYS A 133 -19.74 1.74 -0.88
CA LYS A 133 -19.98 3.00 -0.14
C LYS A 133 -21.23 3.72 -0.60
N ALA A 134 -21.58 3.65 -1.89
CA ALA A 134 -22.81 4.24 -2.41
C ALA A 134 -24.07 3.56 -1.83
N VAL A 135 -24.07 2.22 -1.74
CA VAL A 135 -25.18 1.46 -1.14
C VAL A 135 -25.27 1.70 0.37
N GLU A 136 -24.14 1.65 1.10
CA GLU A 136 -24.09 1.97 2.53
C GLU A 136 -24.59 3.39 2.80
N SER A 137 -24.21 4.37 1.97
CA SER A 137 -24.65 5.77 2.10
C SER A 137 -26.15 5.93 1.85
N TYR A 138 -26.73 5.15 0.93
CA TYR A 138 -28.18 5.07 0.75
C TYR A 138 -28.87 4.52 2.01
N LEU A 139 -28.37 3.41 2.57
CA LEU A 139 -28.93 2.79 3.78
C LEU A 139 -28.79 3.72 4.99
N HIS A 140 -27.64 4.40 5.14
CA HIS A 140 -27.38 5.43 6.15
C HIS A 140 -28.46 6.50 6.15
N ARG A 141 -28.75 7.12 4.99
CA ARG A 141 -29.75 8.19 4.89
C ARG A 141 -31.18 7.68 5.13
N LYS A 142 -31.51 6.51 4.58
CA LYS A 142 -32.86 5.95 4.66
C LYS A 142 -33.22 5.53 6.09
N TRP A 143 -32.27 4.95 6.80
CA TRP A 143 -32.48 4.39 8.14
C TRP A 143 -31.94 5.27 9.27
N ASN A 144 -31.28 6.39 8.94
CA ASN A 144 -30.65 7.32 9.89
C ASN A 144 -29.69 6.60 10.85
N LEU A 145 -28.74 5.85 10.28
CA LEU A 145 -27.77 5.02 11.00
C LEU A 145 -26.37 5.63 10.96
N PRO A 146 -25.45 5.37 11.90
CA PRO A 146 -24.09 5.89 11.82
C PRO A 146 -23.32 5.34 10.62
N LEU A 147 -22.34 6.10 10.12
CA LEU A 147 -21.42 5.70 9.07
C LEU A 147 -20.01 6.24 9.38
N ALA A 148 -18.98 5.42 9.15
CA ALA A 148 -17.59 5.73 9.53
C ALA A 148 -16.91 6.81 8.67
N TYR A 149 -17.51 7.17 7.54
CA TYR A 149 -16.96 8.07 6.55
C TYR A 149 -18.04 9.01 6.01
N ASN A 150 -17.63 10.07 5.30
CA ASN A 150 -18.56 11.02 4.70
C ASN A 150 -19.44 10.32 3.64
N PRO A 151 -20.77 10.35 3.78
CA PRO A 151 -21.66 9.59 2.91
C PRO A 151 -21.59 10.08 1.47
N VAL A 152 -21.59 9.14 0.52
CA VAL A 152 -21.71 9.41 -0.91
C VAL A 152 -23.10 9.95 -1.18
N LEU A 153 -23.18 11.21 -1.62
CA LEU A 153 -24.45 11.86 -1.94
C LEU A 153 -25.07 11.25 -3.20
N PRO A 154 -26.41 11.13 -3.26
CA PRO A 154 -27.07 10.75 -4.50
C PRO A 154 -26.81 11.84 -5.55
N PRO A 155 -26.70 11.51 -6.84
CA PRO A 155 -26.38 12.48 -7.89
C PRO A 155 -27.30 13.72 -7.87
N PHE A 156 -28.59 13.49 -7.63
CA PHE A 156 -29.61 14.53 -7.52
C PHE A 156 -30.43 14.41 -6.24
N SER A 157 -30.99 15.53 -5.81
CA SER A 157 -32.06 15.62 -4.83
C SER A 157 -33.31 16.21 -5.47
N VAL A 158 -34.48 15.89 -4.92
CA VAL A 158 -35.76 16.48 -5.32
C VAL A 158 -36.41 17.06 -4.07
N SER A 159 -36.71 18.35 -4.12
CA SER A 159 -37.39 19.09 -3.06
C SER A 159 -38.91 18.81 -3.04
N GLU A 160 -39.60 19.22 -1.99
CA GLU A 160 -41.05 19.03 -1.85
C GLU A 160 -41.86 19.77 -2.92
N ASP A 161 -41.37 20.91 -3.40
CA ASP A 161 -41.93 21.69 -4.50
C ASP A 161 -41.49 21.18 -5.89
N GLY A 162 -40.72 20.09 -5.94
CA GLY A 162 -40.38 19.38 -7.17
C GLY A 162 -39.15 19.91 -7.91
N VAL A 163 -38.37 20.82 -7.31
CA VAL A 163 -37.09 21.27 -7.87
C VAL A 163 -36.06 20.15 -7.73
N VAL A 164 -35.44 19.79 -8.86
CA VAL A 164 -34.33 18.84 -8.94
C VAL A 164 -33.01 19.61 -8.83
N SER A 165 -32.16 19.24 -7.88
CA SER A 165 -30.86 19.87 -7.64
C SER A 165 -29.73 18.86 -7.75
N ALA A 166 -28.60 19.26 -8.33
CA ALA A 166 -27.36 18.51 -8.28
C ALA A 166 -26.78 18.53 -6.85
N ASN A 167 -26.32 17.38 -6.36
CA ASN A 167 -25.63 17.31 -5.06
C ASN A 167 -24.12 17.06 -5.18
N ARG A 168 -23.62 16.92 -6.42
CA ARG A 168 -22.21 16.68 -6.74
C ARG A 168 -21.89 17.23 -8.12
N SER A 169 -20.60 17.33 -8.45
CA SER A 169 -20.13 17.55 -9.82
C SER A 169 -20.42 16.33 -10.70
N PHE A 170 -20.49 16.56 -12.01
CA PHE A 170 -20.67 15.54 -13.02
C PHE A 170 -19.52 15.64 -14.00
N ASP A 171 -19.09 14.49 -14.48
CA ASP A 171 -18.12 14.33 -15.53
C ASP A 171 -18.83 13.63 -16.70
N TYR A 172 -18.78 14.24 -17.89
CA TYR A 172 -19.53 13.76 -19.04
C TYR A 172 -18.93 12.45 -19.57
N GLU A 173 -17.60 12.35 -19.52
CA GLU A 173 -16.76 11.22 -19.88
C GLU A 173 -17.02 10.02 -18.97
N GLU A 174 -17.36 10.26 -17.69
CA GLU A 174 -17.79 9.21 -16.75
C GLU A 174 -19.19 8.70 -17.11
N LEU A 175 -20.18 9.59 -17.18
CA LEU A 175 -21.55 9.23 -17.50
C LEU A 175 -22.36 10.41 -18.07
N SER A 176 -22.63 10.35 -19.37
CA SER A 176 -23.39 11.38 -20.10
C SER A 176 -24.88 11.47 -19.74
N GLN A 177 -25.44 10.48 -19.02
CA GLN A 177 -26.85 10.50 -18.66
C GLN A 177 -27.15 9.71 -17.37
N TYR A 178 -27.93 10.30 -16.47
CA TYR A 178 -28.33 9.68 -15.21
C TYR A 178 -29.85 9.40 -15.16
N PRO A 179 -30.28 8.18 -14.74
CA PRO A 179 -31.67 7.93 -14.44
C PRO A 179 -32.05 8.53 -13.08
N LEU A 180 -33.15 9.29 -13.04
CA LEU A 180 -33.74 9.86 -11.84
C LEU A 180 -35.16 9.32 -11.65
N ARG A 181 -35.31 8.38 -10.71
CA ARG A 181 -36.61 7.79 -10.38
C ARG A 181 -37.29 8.60 -9.27
N VAL A 182 -38.42 9.22 -9.58
CA VAL A 182 -39.17 10.10 -8.67
C VAL A 182 -40.51 9.48 -8.31
N LYS A 183 -40.86 9.52 -7.03
CA LYS A 183 -42.17 9.07 -6.52
C LYS A 183 -42.97 10.27 -6.03
N ALA A 184 -44.12 10.53 -6.65
CA ALA A 184 -45.11 11.47 -6.15
C ALA A 184 -46.18 10.70 -5.36
N THR A 185 -46.59 11.24 -4.20
CA THR A 185 -47.65 10.65 -3.36
C THR A 185 -48.68 11.72 -3.05
N ASP A 186 -49.97 11.43 -3.30
CA ASP A 186 -51.06 12.35 -2.97
C ASP A 186 -51.41 12.32 -1.47
N THR A 187 -52.28 13.24 -1.03
CA THR A 187 -52.73 13.33 0.37
C THR A 187 -53.50 12.10 0.85
N THR A 188 -53.95 11.23 -0.06
CA THR A 188 -54.63 9.97 0.25
C THR A 188 -53.67 8.77 0.32
N GLY A 189 -52.37 9.00 0.11
CA GLY A 189 -51.33 7.97 0.12
C GLY A 189 -51.20 7.21 -1.20
N ARG A 190 -51.94 7.58 -2.25
CA ARG A 190 -51.75 6.99 -3.59
C ARG A 190 -50.50 7.56 -4.21
N SER A 191 -49.71 6.70 -4.86
CA SER A 191 -48.43 7.12 -5.42
C SER A 191 -48.25 6.69 -6.86
N PHE A 192 -47.48 7.50 -7.58
CA PHE A 192 -47.03 7.24 -8.93
C PHE A 192 -45.51 7.40 -8.97
N VAL A 193 -44.84 6.54 -9.72
CA VAL A 193 -43.38 6.52 -9.83
C VAL A 193 -43.02 6.62 -11.30
N GLU A 194 -42.17 7.58 -11.64
CA GLU A 194 -41.68 7.80 -13.00
C GLU A 194 -40.16 7.88 -13.02
N THR A 195 -39.53 7.51 -14.13
CA THR A 195 -38.08 7.63 -14.31
C THR A 195 -37.78 8.68 -15.37
N PHE A 196 -37.10 9.75 -14.96
CA PHE A 196 -36.55 10.76 -15.86
C PHE A 196 -35.10 10.43 -16.19
N HIS A 197 -34.60 10.93 -17.32
CA HIS A 197 -33.20 10.79 -17.70
C HIS A 197 -32.59 12.18 -17.80
N ILE A 198 -31.62 12.47 -16.94
CA ILE A 198 -30.93 13.76 -16.89
C ILE A 198 -29.67 13.65 -17.73
N ALA A 199 -29.63 14.36 -18.86
CA ALA A 199 -28.45 14.44 -19.70
C ALA A 199 -27.41 15.38 -19.06
N ILE A 200 -26.16 14.94 -18.99
CA ILE A 200 -25.01 15.77 -18.66
C ILE A 200 -24.56 16.43 -19.96
N GLN A 201 -24.25 17.71 -19.90
CA GLN A 201 -23.70 18.42 -21.06
C GLN A 201 -22.18 18.25 -21.03
N ASP A 202 -21.65 17.89 -22.19
CA ASP A 202 -20.22 17.79 -22.45
C ASP A 202 -19.57 19.18 -22.35
N VAL A 203 -18.43 19.24 -21.68
CA VAL A 203 -17.50 20.37 -21.69
C VAL A 203 -16.19 19.80 -22.17
N ILE A 204 -15.65 20.35 -23.26
CA ILE A 204 -14.34 19.92 -23.73
C ILE A 204 -13.28 20.53 -22.80
N GLU A 205 -12.72 19.74 -21.88
CA GLU A 205 -11.51 20.11 -21.15
C GLU A 205 -10.29 19.96 -22.04
N ASP A 206 -9.45 20.99 -22.11
CA ASP A 206 -8.22 21.06 -22.92
C ASP A 206 -7.25 21.96 -22.15
N LEU A 207 -6.46 21.34 -21.26
CA LEU A 207 -5.67 22.02 -20.24
C LEU A 207 -4.49 22.77 -20.87
N ASP A 208 -3.76 22.15 -21.79
CA ASP A 208 -2.58 22.72 -22.45
C ASP A 208 -2.92 23.50 -23.75
N GLN A 209 -4.16 23.39 -24.23
CA GLN A 209 -4.70 24.05 -25.42
C GLN A 209 -4.08 23.56 -26.73
N ASP A 210 -3.67 22.30 -26.81
CA ASP A 210 -3.19 21.68 -28.04
C ASP A 210 -4.31 21.25 -29.00
N GLY A 211 -5.56 21.24 -28.51
CA GLY A 211 -6.77 20.88 -29.25
C GLY A 211 -7.20 19.41 -29.12
N ILE A 212 -6.52 18.63 -28.28
CA ILE A 212 -6.92 17.31 -27.80
C ILE A 212 -7.59 17.52 -26.43
N GLN A 213 -8.73 16.87 -26.18
CA GLN A 213 -9.35 16.98 -24.87
C GLN A 213 -8.62 16.13 -23.84
N ASP A 214 -8.57 16.57 -22.59
CA ASP A 214 -7.79 15.94 -21.51
C ASP A 214 -8.07 14.43 -21.35
N ALA A 215 -9.30 13.98 -21.62
CA ALA A 215 -9.68 12.56 -21.53
C ALA A 215 -9.07 11.67 -22.63
N TYR A 216 -8.58 12.27 -23.72
CA TYR A 216 -7.94 11.61 -24.85
C TYR A 216 -6.50 12.08 -25.08
N ASP A 217 -6.01 13.00 -24.25
CA ASP A 217 -4.64 13.47 -24.30
C ASP A 217 -3.70 12.53 -23.52
N ILE A 218 -2.53 12.28 -24.08
CA ILE A 218 -1.49 11.47 -23.45
C ILE A 218 -0.49 12.30 -22.64
N ASP A 219 -0.52 13.63 -22.77
CA ASP A 219 0.34 14.62 -22.11
C ASP A 219 -0.52 15.84 -21.76
N ILE A 220 -1.41 15.68 -20.77
CA ILE A 220 -2.53 16.60 -20.51
C ILE A 220 -2.07 18.03 -20.20
N ASP A 221 -0.89 18.21 -19.61
CA ASP A 221 -0.36 19.54 -19.28
C ASP A 221 0.72 20.06 -20.24
N GLY A 222 1.07 19.26 -21.26
CA GLY A 222 1.96 19.63 -22.36
C GLY A 222 3.41 19.85 -21.94
N ASP A 223 3.86 19.26 -20.81
CA ASP A 223 5.24 19.42 -20.32
C ASP A 223 6.25 18.52 -21.05
N GLY A 224 5.76 17.58 -21.87
CA GLY A 224 6.54 16.61 -22.63
C GLY A 224 6.68 15.24 -21.96
N SER A 225 6.11 15.07 -20.77
CA SER A 225 5.98 13.81 -20.04
C SER A 225 4.58 13.24 -20.26
N ILE A 226 4.49 11.96 -20.62
CA ILE A 226 3.16 11.36 -20.81
C ILE A 226 2.51 11.00 -19.46
N ASN A 227 1.20 11.14 -19.37
CA ASN A 227 0.40 10.91 -18.16
C ASN A 227 0.69 9.55 -17.50
N ASP A 228 0.83 8.49 -18.31
CA ASP A 228 1.11 7.14 -17.82
C ASP A 228 2.47 7.06 -17.10
N PHE A 229 3.47 7.79 -17.58
CA PHE A 229 4.78 7.86 -16.93
C PHE A 229 4.71 8.69 -15.66
N GLU A 230 4.02 9.81 -15.69
CA GLU A 230 3.84 10.66 -14.51
C GLU A 230 3.13 9.93 -13.38
N ILE A 231 2.02 9.23 -13.68
CA ILE A 231 1.32 8.37 -12.73
C ILE A 231 2.25 7.30 -12.18
N SER A 232 3.08 6.67 -13.04
CA SER A 232 4.04 5.65 -12.61
C SER A 232 5.15 6.21 -11.72
N TYR A 233 5.50 7.49 -11.92
CA TYR A 233 6.46 8.25 -11.15
C TYR A 233 5.80 9.07 -10.04
N GLY A 234 4.50 8.88 -9.76
CA GLY A 234 3.79 9.61 -8.71
C GLY A 234 3.83 11.13 -8.85
N THR A 235 4.07 11.65 -10.06
CA THR A 235 3.86 13.05 -10.40
C THR A 235 2.42 13.28 -10.86
N ASP A 236 2.03 14.53 -11.05
CA ASP A 236 0.65 14.93 -11.32
C ASP A 236 0.51 15.32 -12.79
N PRO A 237 -0.20 14.52 -13.62
CA PRO A 237 -0.30 14.72 -15.07
C PRO A 237 -1.14 15.94 -15.49
N ARG A 238 -1.47 16.82 -14.54
CA ARG A 238 -2.21 18.05 -14.78
C ARG A 238 -1.49 19.27 -14.22
N ASP A 239 -0.25 19.09 -13.76
CA ASP A 239 0.60 20.16 -13.26
C ASP A 239 1.98 20.06 -13.94
N PRO A 240 2.28 20.95 -14.91
CA PRO A 240 3.50 20.87 -15.71
C PRO A 240 4.77 21.20 -14.91
N ALA A 241 4.63 21.53 -13.62
CA ALA A 241 5.74 21.68 -12.68
C ALA A 241 6.00 20.40 -11.85
N SER A 242 5.11 19.41 -11.93
CA SER A 242 5.17 18.15 -11.20
C SER A 242 6.08 17.17 -11.96
N VAL A 243 7.39 17.35 -11.79
CA VAL A 243 8.40 16.51 -12.45
C VAL A 243 9.26 15.78 -11.44
N ASN A 244 9.67 14.54 -11.76
CA ASN A 244 10.62 13.80 -10.93
C ASN A 244 12.03 14.39 -11.10
N ARG A 245 12.64 14.87 -10.01
CA ARG A 245 13.93 15.58 -10.02
C ARG A 245 15.01 14.66 -9.49
N SER A 246 16.15 14.61 -10.20
CA SER A 246 17.27 13.76 -9.78
C SER A 246 17.87 14.21 -8.44
N PRO A 247 18.49 13.29 -7.68
CA PRO A 247 19.18 13.61 -6.44
C PRO A 247 20.24 14.71 -6.62
N SER A 248 20.41 15.52 -5.59
CA SER A 248 21.27 16.71 -5.59
C SER A 248 22.10 16.82 -4.29
N GLN A 249 22.99 17.81 -4.21
CA GLN A 249 23.84 18.05 -3.01
C GLN A 249 24.63 16.81 -2.54
N LEU A 250 25.15 16.02 -3.49
CA LEU A 250 25.94 14.82 -3.23
C LEU A 250 27.19 15.16 -2.44
N ARG A 251 27.36 14.53 -1.28
CA ARG A 251 28.46 14.79 -0.37
C ARG A 251 28.92 13.52 0.33
N LEU A 252 30.24 13.38 0.43
CA LEU A 252 30.90 12.43 1.33
C LEU A 252 31.36 13.20 2.55
N GLU A 253 30.79 12.91 3.72
CA GLU A 253 31.09 13.56 5.00
C GLU A 253 32.00 12.68 5.86
N ASN A 254 32.61 13.29 6.89
CA ASN A 254 33.57 12.66 7.82
C ASN A 254 34.93 12.34 7.18
N GLN A 255 35.55 11.23 7.60
CA GLN A 255 36.95 10.91 7.36
C GLN A 255 37.22 10.43 5.92
N LYS A 256 37.78 11.29 5.06
CA LYS A 256 38.16 10.99 3.66
C LYS A 256 39.58 10.47 3.50
N SER A 257 40.06 9.73 4.49
CA SER A 257 41.40 9.17 4.47
C SER A 257 41.44 7.82 5.17
N VAL A 258 42.37 6.98 4.74
CA VAL A 258 42.64 5.67 5.31
C VAL A 258 44.14 5.52 5.48
N VAL A 259 44.56 4.99 6.62
CA VAL A 259 45.97 4.64 6.82
C VAL A 259 46.26 3.41 5.96
N GLU A 260 47.40 3.37 5.29
CA GLU A 260 47.78 2.20 4.50
C GLU A 260 47.83 0.93 5.36
N ASN A 261 47.79 -0.24 4.69
CA ASN A 261 47.75 -1.56 5.31
C ASN A 261 46.54 -1.80 6.26
N THR A 262 45.67 -0.81 6.44
CA THR A 262 44.40 -0.98 7.15
C THR A 262 43.58 -2.06 6.44
N PRO A 263 43.11 -3.09 7.17
CA PRO A 263 42.29 -4.14 6.58
C PRO A 263 41.02 -3.60 5.90
N ALA A 264 40.46 -4.40 5.00
CA ALA A 264 39.17 -4.11 4.38
C ALA A 264 38.07 -3.87 5.42
N SER A 265 36.98 -3.22 5.00
CA SER A 265 35.83 -2.82 5.82
C SER A 265 36.06 -1.61 6.73
N PHE A 266 37.17 -0.88 6.55
CA PHE A 266 37.40 0.38 7.25
C PHE A 266 36.45 1.48 6.75
N VAL A 267 35.86 2.26 7.65
CA VAL A 267 34.89 3.31 7.30
C VAL A 267 35.62 4.58 6.86
N ILE A 268 35.34 5.04 5.63
CA ILE A 268 35.94 6.25 5.02
C ILE A 268 34.92 7.37 4.82
N GLY A 269 33.79 7.31 5.53
CA GLY A 269 32.84 8.39 5.59
C GLY A 269 31.40 7.98 5.32
N GLN A 270 30.57 9.01 5.26
CA GLN A 270 29.12 8.91 5.15
C GLN A 270 28.66 9.66 3.90
N PHE A 271 28.16 8.94 2.91
CA PHE A 271 27.58 9.52 1.70
C PHE A 271 26.14 9.95 1.97
N GLN A 272 25.81 11.15 1.49
CA GLN A 272 24.48 11.73 1.57
C GLN A 272 24.18 12.47 0.26
N ALA A 273 22.90 12.53 -0.08
CA ALA A 273 22.35 13.38 -1.11
C ALA A 273 20.98 13.87 -0.63
N ASP A 274 20.54 14.98 -1.21
CA ASP A 274 19.22 15.57 -0.97
C ASP A 274 18.34 15.32 -2.19
N ASP A 275 17.04 15.19 -1.97
CA ASP A 275 16.07 15.01 -3.03
C ASP A 275 14.98 16.07 -2.93
N ALA A 276 14.71 16.79 -4.03
CA ALA A 276 13.75 17.89 -4.02
C ALA A 276 12.29 17.42 -3.91
N ASP A 277 12.05 16.15 -4.23
CA ASP A 277 10.75 15.49 -4.12
C ASP A 277 10.59 14.75 -2.78
N ASN A 278 11.61 14.82 -1.91
CA ASN A 278 11.71 14.12 -0.62
C ASN A 278 11.67 12.59 -0.75
N ASP A 279 12.18 12.05 -1.85
CA ASP A 279 12.28 10.61 -2.04
C ASP A 279 13.35 9.96 -1.16
N ALA A 280 13.08 8.72 -0.77
CA ALA A 280 14.07 7.87 -0.11
C ALA A 280 15.11 7.38 -1.13
N LEU A 281 16.36 7.78 -0.93
CA LEU A 281 17.44 7.48 -1.87
C LEU A 281 18.07 6.10 -1.65
N SER A 282 18.53 5.50 -2.74
CA SER A 282 19.40 4.34 -2.76
C SER A 282 20.79 4.74 -3.20
N TYR A 283 21.81 4.08 -2.63
CA TYR A 283 23.20 4.42 -2.91
C TYR A 283 23.96 3.24 -3.50
N SER A 284 24.82 3.54 -4.46
CA SER A 284 25.73 2.56 -5.05
C SER A 284 27.11 3.17 -5.30
N VAL A 285 28.10 2.30 -5.49
CA VAL A 285 29.49 2.68 -5.76
C VAL A 285 29.92 2.01 -7.05
N SER A 286 30.71 2.73 -7.85
CA SER A 286 31.35 2.15 -9.03
C SER A 286 32.77 1.69 -8.71
N GLY A 287 33.16 0.54 -9.24
CA GLY A 287 34.47 -0.08 -9.03
C GLY A 287 34.53 -1.01 -7.82
N ASN A 288 35.73 -1.53 -7.53
CA ASN A 288 35.92 -2.62 -6.55
C ASN A 288 36.78 -2.22 -5.35
N ASN A 289 37.22 -0.97 -5.25
CA ASN A 289 38.08 -0.49 -4.17
C ASN A 289 37.29 -0.14 -2.90
N PHE A 290 35.98 0.12 -3.03
CA PHE A 290 35.10 0.54 -1.94
C PHE A 290 33.76 -0.19 -2.01
N THR A 291 33.08 -0.24 -0.87
CA THR A 291 31.69 -0.68 -0.75
C THR A 291 30.85 0.43 -0.12
N ILE A 292 29.54 0.42 -0.37
CA ILE A 292 28.59 1.32 0.26
C ILE A 292 27.39 0.54 0.78
N GLU A 293 27.00 0.84 2.01
CA GLU A 293 25.77 0.34 2.63
C GLU A 293 24.57 1.22 2.26
N GLN A 294 23.34 0.69 2.34
CA GLN A 294 22.11 1.46 2.04
C GLN A 294 21.95 2.71 2.91
N ASN A 295 22.51 2.69 4.13
CA ASN A 295 22.51 3.85 5.02
C ASN A 295 23.50 4.95 4.58
N GLY A 296 24.30 4.74 3.52
CA GLY A 296 25.31 5.66 2.99
C GLY A 296 26.72 5.50 3.58
N THR A 297 26.95 4.56 4.49
CA THR A 297 28.29 4.29 5.03
C THR A 297 29.20 3.71 3.93
N VAL A 298 30.33 4.37 3.68
CA VAL A 298 31.32 3.95 2.68
C VAL A 298 32.50 3.28 3.37
N ARG A 299 32.93 2.12 2.85
CA ARG A 299 34.03 1.35 3.40
C ARG A 299 35.07 0.98 2.36
N THR A 300 36.30 0.75 2.79
CA THR A 300 37.32 0.10 1.97
C THR A 300 36.93 -1.34 1.67
N ALA A 301 37.18 -1.81 0.44
CA ALA A 301 36.96 -3.21 0.04
C ALA A 301 38.25 -4.04 0.12
N ARG A 302 39.41 -3.38 0.25
CA ARG A 302 40.76 -3.94 0.33
C ARG A 302 41.64 -3.02 1.17
N SER A 303 42.85 -3.49 1.51
CA SER A 303 43.93 -2.62 1.96
C SER A 303 44.52 -1.84 0.78
N PHE A 304 45.07 -0.67 1.09
CA PHE A 304 45.82 0.18 0.19
C PHE A 304 47.26 0.29 0.67
N ASP A 305 48.17 0.53 -0.25
CA ASP A 305 49.61 0.70 -0.07
C ASP A 305 49.93 2.11 -0.57
N TYR A 306 50.57 2.92 0.26
CA TYR A 306 50.82 4.33 -0.01
C TYR A 306 51.85 4.53 -1.14
N GLU A 307 52.91 3.72 -1.19
CA GLU A 307 53.94 3.77 -2.24
C GLU A 307 53.37 3.47 -3.62
N GLN A 308 52.33 2.64 -3.69
CA GLN A 308 51.62 2.32 -4.93
C GLN A 308 50.53 3.34 -5.29
N GLU A 309 49.68 3.68 -4.32
CA GLU A 309 48.44 4.44 -4.54
C GLU A 309 48.22 5.49 -3.43
N PRO A 310 48.96 6.62 -3.41
CA PRO A 310 48.85 7.63 -2.35
C PRO A 310 47.49 8.37 -2.35
N THR A 311 46.71 8.22 -3.42
CA THR A 311 45.35 8.74 -3.52
C THR A 311 44.49 7.82 -4.37
N VAL A 312 43.30 7.50 -3.88
CA VAL A 312 42.34 6.63 -4.57
C VAL A 312 41.02 7.37 -4.77
N THR A 313 40.41 7.26 -5.95
CA THR A 313 39.11 7.90 -6.22
C THR A 313 37.95 6.92 -6.07
N VAL A 314 36.81 7.41 -5.59
CA VAL A 314 35.55 6.67 -5.50
C VAL A 314 34.43 7.44 -6.22
N THR A 315 33.64 6.75 -7.04
CA THR A 315 32.43 7.32 -7.65
C THR A 315 31.21 6.77 -6.95
N LEU A 316 30.46 7.65 -6.29
CA LEU A 316 29.24 7.31 -5.57
C LEU A 316 28.03 7.84 -6.32
N VAL A 317 26.99 7.01 -6.38
CA VAL A 317 25.74 7.29 -7.11
C VAL A 317 24.59 7.28 -6.12
N ALA A 318 23.73 8.29 -6.21
CA ALA A 318 22.44 8.34 -5.53
C ALA A 318 21.34 8.20 -6.58
N THR A 319 20.37 7.32 -6.30
CA THR A 319 19.25 7.02 -7.19
C THR A 319 17.95 7.03 -6.39
N ASP A 320 16.95 7.76 -6.87
CA ASP A 320 15.61 7.76 -6.29
C ASP A 320 14.86 6.45 -6.63
N PRO A 321 13.70 6.16 -6.01
CA PRO A 321 12.90 4.98 -6.32
C PRO A 321 12.33 4.95 -7.74
N ARG A 322 12.34 6.10 -8.42
CA ARG A 322 11.79 6.37 -9.75
C ARG A 322 12.87 6.27 -10.85
N GLY A 323 14.10 5.95 -10.48
CA GLY A 323 15.23 5.71 -11.37
C GLY A 323 16.02 6.95 -11.75
N ALA A 324 15.63 8.16 -11.34
CA ALA A 324 16.47 9.33 -11.57
C ALA A 324 17.69 9.27 -10.65
N SER A 325 18.85 9.58 -11.21
CA SER A 325 20.12 9.35 -10.53
C SER A 325 21.11 10.47 -10.80
N ASN A 326 22.03 10.63 -9.85
CA ASN A 326 23.14 11.54 -9.97
C ASN A 326 24.37 10.93 -9.31
N SER A 327 25.57 11.36 -9.72
CA SER A 327 26.83 10.77 -9.25
C SER A 327 27.89 11.82 -8.97
N ALA A 328 28.79 11.52 -8.04
CA ALA A 328 29.92 12.38 -7.68
C ALA A 328 31.19 11.55 -7.48
N VAL A 329 32.33 12.14 -7.84
CA VAL A 329 33.65 11.55 -7.63
C VAL A 329 34.31 12.21 -6.42
N PHE A 330 34.83 11.39 -5.51
CA PHE A 330 35.58 11.83 -4.33
C PHE A 330 36.98 11.25 -4.33
N SER A 331 37.97 12.05 -3.94
CA SER A 331 39.34 11.59 -3.70
C SER A 331 39.52 11.22 -2.23
N ILE A 332 40.14 10.07 -1.99
CA ILE A 332 40.46 9.51 -0.68
C ILE A 332 41.99 9.50 -0.54
N GLU A 333 42.50 10.11 0.53
CA GLU A 333 43.93 10.12 0.81
C GLU A 333 44.34 8.83 1.52
N VAL A 334 45.43 8.21 1.05
CA VAL A 334 46.08 7.11 1.77
C VAL A 334 47.17 7.74 2.65
N LEU A 335 47.18 7.41 3.93
CA LEU A 335 48.15 7.93 4.89
C LEU A 335 49.28 6.93 5.07
N ASP A 336 50.49 7.41 4.82
CA ASP A 336 51.78 6.74 4.94
C ASP A 336 52.08 6.29 6.39
N LEU A 337 52.49 5.03 6.55
CA LEU A 337 53.11 4.47 7.74
C LEU A 337 54.60 4.25 7.47
N PRO A 338 55.48 4.42 8.48
CA PRO A 338 56.87 4.02 8.33
C PRO A 338 56.97 2.55 7.87
N ASN A 339 57.88 2.27 6.93
CA ASN A 339 58.15 0.92 6.43
C ASN A 339 58.32 -0.08 7.59
N ASP A 340 57.73 -1.26 7.40
CA ASP A 340 57.71 -2.43 8.29
C ASP A 340 57.75 -3.66 7.37
N LEU A 341 58.95 -4.16 7.10
CA LEU A 341 59.23 -5.11 6.02
C LEU A 341 58.70 -6.52 6.30
N ASP A 342 58.76 -6.99 7.54
CA ASP A 342 58.28 -8.33 7.93
C ASP A 342 56.87 -8.34 8.55
N GLU A 343 56.27 -7.15 8.70
CA GLU A 343 54.93 -6.91 9.24
C GLU A 343 54.78 -7.36 10.71
N ASP A 344 55.86 -7.36 11.50
CA ASP A 344 55.83 -7.73 12.93
C ASP A 344 55.30 -6.61 13.85
N GLY A 345 55.18 -5.39 13.32
CA GLY A 345 54.70 -4.20 14.00
C GLY A 345 55.80 -3.27 14.51
N LEU A 346 57.07 -3.56 14.23
CA LEU A 346 58.22 -2.66 14.43
C LEU A 346 58.59 -2.00 13.10
N ALA A 347 58.70 -0.67 13.09
CA ALA A 347 59.19 0.01 11.91
C ALA A 347 60.66 -0.36 11.63
N ASP A 348 61.01 -0.56 10.36
CA ASP A 348 62.34 -0.90 9.85
C ASP A 348 63.49 -0.16 10.55
N SER A 349 63.26 1.13 10.83
CA SER A 349 64.24 2.02 11.46
C SER A 349 64.64 1.66 12.90
N VAL A 350 63.82 0.88 13.59
CA VAL A 350 64.01 0.48 15.00
C VAL A 350 63.90 -1.03 15.22
N ASP A 351 63.63 -1.78 14.15
CA ASP A 351 63.54 -3.23 14.17
C ASP A 351 64.93 -3.89 14.34
N PRO A 352 65.13 -4.77 15.33
CA PRO A 352 66.33 -5.59 15.45
C PRO A 352 66.49 -6.71 14.40
N ASP A 353 65.42 -7.16 13.74
CA ASP A 353 65.35 -8.31 12.82
C ASP A 353 64.30 -8.00 11.74
N ARG A 354 64.66 -7.15 10.77
CA ARG A 354 63.70 -6.44 9.93
C ARG A 354 63.05 -7.34 8.88
N ASP A 355 63.70 -8.42 8.47
CA ASP A 355 63.14 -9.36 7.50
C ASP A 355 62.49 -10.60 8.15
N GLY A 356 62.54 -10.68 9.48
CA GLY A 356 61.86 -11.69 10.29
C GLY A 356 62.39 -13.12 10.10
N ASP A 357 63.61 -13.29 9.57
CA ASP A 357 64.20 -14.61 9.31
C ASP A 357 64.74 -15.30 10.58
N GLY A 358 64.79 -14.56 11.70
CA GLY A 358 65.25 -15.00 13.00
C GLY A 358 66.73 -14.70 13.28
N MET A 359 67.43 -14.01 12.39
CA MET A 359 68.77 -13.45 12.57
C MET A 359 68.66 -11.93 12.73
N SER A 360 69.30 -11.36 13.75
CA SER A 360 69.23 -9.91 13.91
C SER A 360 69.97 -9.18 12.77
N ASN A 361 69.48 -8.00 12.40
CA ASN A 361 70.12 -7.06 11.47
C ASN A 361 71.62 -6.85 11.78
N SER A 362 71.98 -6.93 13.07
CA SER A 362 73.37 -6.79 13.54
C SER A 362 74.24 -8.03 13.30
N GLU A 363 73.66 -9.23 13.38
CA GLU A 363 74.32 -10.51 13.10
C GLU A 363 74.49 -10.71 11.61
N GLU A 364 73.50 -10.32 10.81
CA GLU A 364 73.55 -10.40 9.36
C GLU A 364 74.62 -9.47 8.79
N LEU A 365 74.65 -8.21 9.25
CA LEU A 365 75.69 -7.27 8.85
C LEU A 365 77.10 -7.76 9.24
N ALA A 366 77.22 -8.47 10.37
CA ALA A 366 78.49 -9.08 10.79
C ALA A 366 78.85 -10.29 9.93
N ASN A 367 77.86 -11.04 9.45
CA ASN A 367 78.05 -12.16 8.56
C ASN A 367 78.24 -11.73 7.10
N HIS A 368 77.90 -10.51 6.70
CA HIS A 368 77.82 -10.03 5.30
C HIS A 368 76.61 -10.57 4.52
N SER A 369 75.52 -10.88 5.22
CA SER A 369 74.20 -11.03 4.62
C SER A 369 73.45 -9.69 4.56
N ASP A 370 72.27 -9.68 3.93
CA ASP A 370 71.46 -8.51 3.63
C ASP A 370 70.25 -8.43 4.59
N PRO A 371 70.22 -7.47 5.54
CA PRO A 371 69.17 -7.37 6.57
C PRO A 371 67.76 -7.04 6.09
N ASP A 372 67.59 -6.90 4.77
CA ASP A 372 66.32 -6.62 4.13
C ASP A 372 65.90 -7.81 3.22
N ASP A 373 66.57 -8.97 3.30
CA ASP A 373 66.30 -10.16 2.49
C ASP A 373 66.38 -11.46 3.31
N SER A 374 65.23 -11.96 3.73
CA SER A 374 65.08 -13.20 4.52
C SER A 374 65.67 -14.47 3.88
N ALA A 375 66.05 -14.44 2.60
CA ALA A 375 66.77 -15.53 1.93
C ALA A 375 68.30 -15.41 2.04
N SER A 376 68.80 -14.32 2.58
CA SER A 376 70.22 -13.98 2.74
C SER A 376 70.81 -14.63 3.99
N ILE A 377 70.68 -15.96 4.12
CA ILE A 377 71.23 -16.72 5.26
C ILE A 377 72.63 -17.24 4.91
N ASN A 378 73.67 -16.53 5.32
CA ASN A 378 75.05 -16.83 4.91
C ASN A 378 75.58 -18.25 5.25
#